data_AF-C4KZC1-F1
#
_entry.id   AF-C4KZC1-F1
#
_cell.length_a   1.000
_cell.length_b   1.000
_cell.length_c   1.000
_cell.angle_alpha   90.00
_cell.angle_beta   90.00
_cell.angle_gamma   90.00
#
_symmetry.space_group_name_H-M   'P 1'
#
loop_
_entity.id
_entity.type
_entity.pdbx_description
1 polymer ?
#
loop_
_entity_poly.entity_id
_entity_poly.type
_entity_poly.pdbx_seq_one_letter_code
_entity_poly.pdbx_strand_id
1 'polypeptide(L)'
;MDKGKVVIFTDQERNIPYASSIPHYDLVISESNESSDQMISPDIRAMKDQIRVYVIDYADYETGLNVAAALRTYHPQSSILWIDDVIRHKGNFPFKQLLGNGIFRIFYYREEYADELLAEIQNIIHPEYAVKKGTVAFILPIFNEEKRFSHIHAFLTALTKMIERNYLHGSIYFVDDASSDQSKHLLQEYRDIVMNATDTLFKIDYLKMYELKQNTKKAGLFIEGMTHISSEYYVFVDADNSFKVDDIAQLLSIAENDYYDIVIGTKDLTIEDRSLVRKFVSFAKRTITKPFLPEGVSDSQTGLKIINRRAIPRLLPYLSATSGFAIDLEMMYAAKKERLRVYQQPVTCIEREGSHVDLVKDSIAFLKTMALLLKRQRAVSRARR
;
A
#
# COMPACT_ATOMS: atom_id res chain seq x y z
N MET A 1 25.62 19.23 -20.62
CA MET A 1 25.89 17.95 -19.92
C MET A 1 25.24 16.87 -20.74
N ASP A 2 26.01 15.87 -21.18
CA ASP A 2 25.47 14.71 -21.89
C ASP A 2 24.50 13.97 -20.96
N LYS A 3 23.22 13.95 -21.34
CA LYS A 3 22.15 13.33 -20.55
C LYS A 3 22.13 11.81 -20.69
N GLY A 4 22.91 11.26 -21.63
CA GLY A 4 22.90 9.86 -21.99
C GLY A 4 21.62 9.46 -22.75
N LYS A 5 21.65 8.25 -23.31
CA LYS A 5 20.60 7.70 -24.16
C LYS A 5 19.83 6.59 -23.46
N VAL A 6 18.53 6.52 -23.74
CA VAL A 6 17.68 5.37 -23.39
C VAL A 6 17.34 4.66 -24.69
N VAL A 7 17.71 3.38 -24.80
CA VAL A 7 17.42 2.56 -25.98
C VAL A 7 16.25 1.65 -25.66
N ILE A 8 15.21 1.65 -26.49
CA ILE A 8 14.00 0.85 -26.32
C ILE A 8 13.97 -0.19 -27.43
N PHE A 9 13.94 -1.46 -27.07
CA PHE A 9 13.63 -2.56 -27.98
C PHE A 9 12.17 -2.94 -27.79
N THR A 10 11.36 -2.84 -28.83
CA THR A 10 9.91 -3.06 -28.71
C THR A 10 9.27 -3.60 -29.99
N ASP A 11 8.20 -4.37 -29.83
CA ASP A 11 7.26 -4.76 -30.89
C ASP A 11 6.04 -3.82 -31.01
N GLN A 12 5.99 -2.77 -30.18
CA GLN A 12 4.92 -1.78 -30.07
C GLN A 12 3.54 -2.31 -29.61
N GLU A 13 3.41 -3.59 -29.23
CA GLU A 13 2.09 -4.16 -28.89
C GLU A 13 1.47 -3.48 -27.66
N ARG A 14 2.29 -3.01 -26.71
CA ARG A 14 1.83 -2.33 -25.48
C ARG A 14 1.45 -0.85 -25.68
N ASN A 15 1.68 -0.26 -26.85
CA ASN A 15 1.35 1.14 -27.17
C ASN A 15 1.87 2.17 -26.13
N ILE A 16 3.05 1.93 -25.54
CA ILE A 16 3.61 2.82 -24.52
C ILE A 16 4.09 4.13 -25.18
N PRO A 17 3.61 5.31 -24.73
CA PRO A 17 3.94 6.58 -25.35
C PRO A 17 5.29 7.10 -24.81
N TYR A 18 6.38 6.38 -25.11
CA TYR A 18 7.72 6.65 -24.57
C TYR A 18 8.16 8.11 -24.70
N ALA A 19 7.93 8.75 -25.85
CA ALA A 19 8.33 10.14 -26.08
C ALA A 19 7.71 11.13 -25.07
N SER A 20 6.45 10.92 -24.67
CA SER A 20 5.79 11.74 -23.65
C SER A 20 6.07 11.27 -22.23
N SER A 21 6.29 9.97 -22.02
CA SER A 21 6.53 9.43 -20.68
C SER A 21 7.96 9.72 -20.18
N ILE A 22 8.95 9.76 -21.07
CA ILE A 22 10.37 9.96 -20.70
C ILE A 22 11.03 11.09 -21.51
N PRO A 23 10.48 12.32 -21.48
CA PRO A 23 10.86 13.41 -22.41
C PRO A 23 12.25 14.02 -22.12
N HIS A 24 12.92 13.60 -21.05
CA HIS A 24 14.17 14.21 -20.58
C HIS A 24 15.41 13.57 -21.21
N TYR A 25 15.30 12.36 -21.75
CA TYR A 25 16.40 11.56 -22.30
C TYR A 25 16.31 11.49 -23.83
N ASP A 26 17.46 11.32 -24.47
CA ASP A 26 17.51 11.02 -25.90
C ASP A 26 17.07 9.57 -26.11
N LEU A 27 15.96 9.38 -26.82
CA LEU A 27 15.37 8.06 -27.06
C LEU A 27 15.87 7.48 -28.39
N VAL A 28 16.24 6.21 -28.38
CA VAL A 28 16.50 5.42 -29.58
C VAL A 28 15.56 4.23 -29.54
N ILE A 29 14.62 4.16 -30.48
CA ILE A 29 13.66 3.06 -30.57
C ILE A 29 14.14 2.09 -31.64
N SER A 30 14.24 0.82 -31.28
CA SER A 30 14.60 -0.31 -32.13
C SER A 30 13.39 -1.21 -32.29
N GLU A 31 12.68 -1.03 -33.40
CA GLU A 31 11.54 -1.85 -33.80
C GLU A 31 12.06 -3.02 -34.61
N SER A 32 12.33 -4.16 -33.98
CA SER A 32 12.91 -5.31 -34.69
C SER A 32 12.26 -6.63 -34.27
N ASN A 33 11.57 -7.25 -35.24
CA ASN A 33 11.21 -8.67 -35.35
C ASN A 33 12.34 -9.47 -36.03
N GLU A 34 13.61 -9.10 -35.83
CA GLU A 34 14.69 -9.55 -36.71
C GLU A 34 15.15 -10.98 -36.42
N SER A 35 14.70 -11.87 -37.29
CA SER A 35 15.23 -13.19 -37.59
C SER A 35 16.59 -13.13 -38.29
N SER A 36 17.59 -12.46 -37.71
CA SER A 36 18.94 -12.46 -38.25
C SER A 36 20.02 -12.46 -37.18
N ASP A 37 21.20 -12.97 -37.53
CA ASP A 37 22.37 -13.24 -36.67
C ASP A 37 22.90 -12.05 -35.83
N GLN A 38 22.25 -10.89 -35.82
CA GLN A 38 22.66 -9.71 -35.05
C GLN A 38 21.47 -8.99 -34.38
N MET A 39 21.01 -9.49 -33.22
CA MET A 39 19.94 -8.88 -32.40
C MET A 39 20.21 -7.44 -31.90
N ILE A 40 21.40 -6.88 -32.14
CA ILE A 40 21.77 -5.51 -31.74
C ILE A 40 22.41 -4.84 -32.94
N SER A 41 21.81 -3.75 -33.42
CA SER A 41 22.28 -3.03 -34.59
C SER A 41 23.69 -2.43 -34.40
N PRO A 42 24.48 -2.28 -35.47
CA PRO A 42 25.79 -1.64 -35.41
C PRO A 42 25.77 -0.23 -34.79
N ASP A 43 24.71 0.54 -35.04
CA ASP A 43 24.55 1.89 -34.49
C ASP A 43 24.40 1.88 -32.97
N ILE A 44 23.58 0.97 -32.42
CA ILE A 44 23.41 0.79 -30.98
C ILE A 44 24.73 0.34 -30.34
N ARG A 45 25.49 -0.53 -31.01
CA ARG A 45 26.84 -0.94 -30.58
C ARG A 45 27.81 0.24 -30.54
N ALA A 46 27.80 1.09 -31.56
CA ALA A 46 28.70 2.24 -31.65
C ALA A 46 28.46 3.28 -30.54
N MET A 47 27.22 3.39 -30.03
CA MET A 47 26.86 4.34 -28.98
C MET A 47 26.85 3.75 -27.56
N LYS A 48 27.39 2.53 -27.36
CA LYS A 48 27.38 1.79 -26.08
C LYS A 48 27.67 2.65 -24.85
N ASP A 49 28.70 3.48 -24.88
CA ASP A 49 29.16 4.26 -23.73
C ASP A 49 28.25 5.47 -23.40
N GLN A 50 27.37 5.83 -24.33
CA GLN A 50 26.35 6.88 -24.15
C GLN A 50 25.04 6.31 -23.61
N ILE A 51 24.82 5.00 -23.71
CA ILE A 51 23.57 4.36 -23.28
C ILE A 51 23.57 4.19 -21.77
N ARG A 52 22.52 4.69 -21.12
CA ARG A 52 22.33 4.60 -19.67
C ARG A 52 21.43 3.43 -19.28
N VAL A 53 20.38 3.19 -20.06
CA VAL A 53 19.40 2.12 -19.81
C VAL A 53 18.93 1.53 -21.15
N TYR A 54 18.82 0.21 -21.18
CA TYR A 54 18.10 -0.52 -22.22
C TYR A 54 16.72 -0.91 -21.70
N VAL A 55 15.67 -0.55 -22.42
CA VAL A 55 14.29 -0.95 -22.15
C VAL A 55 13.95 -2.10 -23.10
N ILE A 56 13.43 -3.20 -22.55
CA ILE A 56 12.98 -4.39 -23.31
C ILE A 56 11.48 -4.49 -23.14
N ASP A 57 10.74 -4.31 -24.23
CA ASP A 57 9.27 -4.25 -24.24
C ASP A 57 8.71 -5.08 -25.40
N TYR A 58 8.68 -6.39 -25.21
CA TYR A 58 8.09 -7.36 -26.15
C TYR A 58 6.93 -8.10 -25.49
N ALA A 59 5.87 -8.35 -26.25
CA ALA A 59 4.79 -9.24 -25.84
C ALA A 59 5.26 -10.70 -25.79
N ASP A 60 6.10 -11.11 -26.76
CA ASP A 60 6.74 -12.43 -26.74
C ASP A 60 7.94 -12.49 -25.78
N TYR A 61 7.82 -13.35 -24.77
CA TYR A 61 8.83 -13.51 -23.72
C TYR A 61 10.19 -13.97 -24.26
N GLU A 62 10.19 -14.92 -25.20
CA GLU A 62 11.43 -15.50 -25.75
C GLU A 62 12.20 -14.47 -26.58
N THR A 63 11.49 -13.67 -27.39
CA THR A 63 12.08 -12.58 -28.16
C THR A 63 12.76 -11.57 -27.24
N GLY A 64 12.05 -11.10 -26.22
CA GLY A 64 12.64 -10.18 -25.23
C GLY A 64 13.86 -10.79 -24.53
N LEU A 65 13.80 -12.07 -24.18
CA LEU A 65 14.87 -12.76 -23.45
C LEU A 65 16.13 -12.88 -24.31
N ASN A 66 15.96 -13.23 -25.58
CA ASN A 66 17.05 -13.33 -26.54
C ASN A 66 17.73 -11.96 -26.75
N VAL A 67 16.96 -10.87 -26.87
CA VAL A 67 17.52 -9.51 -26.98
C VAL A 67 18.29 -9.14 -25.72
N ALA A 68 17.72 -9.37 -24.53
CA ALA A 68 18.38 -9.11 -23.27
C ALA A 68 19.66 -9.95 -23.09
N ALA A 69 19.66 -11.22 -23.53
CA ALA A 69 20.83 -12.09 -23.49
C ALA A 69 21.94 -11.58 -24.42
N ALA A 70 21.59 -11.18 -25.65
CA ALA A 70 22.52 -10.58 -26.60
C ALA A 70 23.15 -9.29 -26.03
N LEU A 71 22.34 -8.44 -25.39
CA LEU A 71 22.80 -7.21 -24.73
C LEU A 71 23.79 -7.53 -23.60
N ARG A 72 23.52 -8.56 -22.81
CA ARG A 72 24.43 -9.01 -21.74
C ARG A 72 25.72 -9.61 -22.27
N THR A 73 25.68 -10.34 -23.38
CA THR A 73 26.89 -10.86 -24.03
C THR A 73 27.78 -9.72 -24.54
N TYR A 74 27.19 -8.69 -25.14
CA TYR A 74 27.94 -7.55 -25.70
C TYR A 74 28.35 -6.51 -24.64
N HIS A 75 27.49 -6.31 -23.65
CA HIS A 75 27.66 -5.35 -22.56
C HIS A 75 27.23 -5.97 -21.21
N PRO A 76 28.12 -6.73 -20.55
CA PRO A 76 27.77 -7.46 -19.32
C PRO A 76 27.26 -6.58 -18.18
N GLN A 77 27.72 -5.33 -18.11
CA GLN A 77 27.35 -4.31 -17.13
C GLN A 77 26.12 -3.47 -17.52
N SER A 78 25.47 -3.77 -18.65
CA SER A 78 24.28 -3.03 -19.10
C SER A 78 23.19 -2.99 -18.03
N SER A 79 22.57 -1.82 -17.89
CA SER A 79 21.36 -1.65 -17.08
C SER A 79 20.15 -1.94 -17.95
N ILE A 80 19.35 -2.94 -17.57
CA ILE A 80 18.18 -3.40 -18.31
C ILE A 80 16.92 -3.16 -17.49
N LEU A 81 15.95 -2.46 -18.08
CA LEU A 81 14.57 -2.33 -17.61
C LEU A 81 13.68 -3.21 -18.50
N TRP A 82 13.14 -4.28 -17.93
CA TRP A 82 12.25 -5.20 -18.61
C TRP A 82 10.80 -4.80 -18.36
N ILE A 83 10.05 -4.47 -19.41
CA ILE A 83 8.62 -4.17 -19.31
C ILE A 83 7.83 -5.48 -19.43
N ASP A 84 6.87 -5.67 -18.54
CA ASP A 84 6.03 -6.86 -18.53
C ASP A 84 4.58 -6.56 -18.13
N ASP A 85 3.74 -7.58 -18.29
CA ASP A 85 2.32 -7.52 -17.95
C ASP A 85 2.08 -8.01 -16.52
N VAL A 86 1.08 -7.42 -15.86
CA VAL A 86 0.78 -7.64 -14.43
C VAL A 86 0.45 -9.12 -14.12
N ILE A 87 -0.06 -9.87 -15.10
CA ILE A 87 -0.48 -11.27 -14.92
C ILE A 87 0.64 -12.19 -15.41
N ARG A 88 1.38 -12.83 -14.50
CA ARG A 88 2.40 -13.83 -14.86
C ARG A 88 2.08 -15.25 -14.37
N HIS A 89 2.38 -16.20 -15.26
CA HIS A 89 2.41 -17.62 -14.96
C HIS A 89 3.72 -18.05 -14.27
N LYS A 90 3.62 -19.20 -13.62
CA LYS A 90 4.57 -19.76 -12.67
C LYS A 90 5.94 -20.05 -13.34
N GLY A 91 7.08 -19.49 -12.86
CA GLY A 91 8.44 -19.93 -13.24
C GLY A 91 9.25 -19.09 -14.25
N ASN A 92 8.64 -18.13 -14.95
CA ASN A 92 9.29 -17.38 -16.05
C ASN A 92 9.93 -16.07 -15.58
N PHE A 93 11.15 -16.14 -15.03
CA PHE A 93 11.95 -14.97 -14.65
C PHE A 93 13.14 -14.78 -15.59
N PRO A 94 13.20 -13.69 -16.37
CA PRO A 94 14.30 -13.46 -17.32
C PRO A 94 15.67 -13.46 -16.62
N PHE A 95 15.77 -12.83 -15.45
CA PHE A 95 17.04 -12.70 -14.73
C PHE A 95 17.66 -14.04 -14.28
N LYS A 96 16.89 -15.13 -14.17
CA LYS A 96 17.46 -16.46 -13.86
C LYS A 96 18.26 -17.02 -15.04
N GLN A 97 17.96 -16.55 -16.25
CA GLN A 97 18.52 -17.04 -17.51
C GLN A 97 19.53 -16.05 -18.11
N LEU A 98 19.58 -14.81 -17.62
CA LEU A 98 20.49 -13.78 -18.07
C LEU A 98 21.80 -13.80 -17.27
N LEU A 99 22.93 -13.84 -18.00
CA LEU A 99 24.27 -13.69 -17.43
C LEU A 99 24.65 -12.19 -17.34
N GLY A 100 25.65 -11.85 -16.53
CA GLY A 100 26.16 -10.48 -16.38
C GLY A 100 25.93 -9.89 -14.98
N ASN A 101 26.38 -8.65 -14.77
CA ASN A 101 26.44 -8.00 -13.44
C ASN A 101 25.91 -6.56 -13.41
N GLY A 102 25.35 -6.05 -14.49
CA GLY A 102 24.65 -4.77 -14.49
C GLY A 102 23.25 -4.87 -13.88
N ILE A 103 22.62 -3.71 -13.65
CA ILE A 103 21.29 -3.64 -13.04
C ILE A 103 20.26 -4.34 -13.93
N PHE A 104 19.37 -5.14 -13.34
CA PHE A 104 18.20 -5.69 -14.03
C PHE A 104 16.96 -5.38 -13.19
N ARG A 105 15.98 -4.69 -13.77
CA ARG A 105 14.69 -4.42 -13.12
C ARG A 105 13.55 -4.86 -14.03
N ILE A 106 12.51 -5.40 -13.42
CA ILE A 106 11.23 -5.65 -14.06
C ILE A 106 10.31 -4.49 -13.69
N PHE A 107 9.61 -3.94 -14.67
CA PHE A 107 8.64 -2.88 -14.50
C PHE A 107 7.33 -3.25 -15.18
N TYR A 108 6.23 -2.98 -14.50
CA TYR A 108 4.89 -3.23 -15.02
C TYR A 108 4.31 -1.90 -15.46
N TYR A 109 4.18 -1.72 -16.77
CA TYR A 109 3.66 -0.46 -17.31
C TYR A 109 2.18 -0.31 -16.99
N ARG A 110 1.79 0.89 -16.59
CA ARG A 110 0.42 1.27 -16.29
C ARG A 110 0.12 2.61 -16.91
N GLU A 111 -0.83 2.64 -17.82
CA GLU A 111 -1.18 3.84 -18.59
C GLU A 111 -1.59 5.00 -17.68
N GLU A 112 -2.33 4.71 -16.61
CA GLU A 112 -2.80 5.69 -15.61
C GLU A 112 -1.64 6.35 -14.81
N TYR A 113 -0.46 5.72 -14.79
CA TYR A 113 0.71 6.13 -13.98
C TYR A 113 1.98 6.17 -14.85
N ALA A 114 1.90 6.83 -16.01
CA ALA A 114 2.97 6.88 -16.99
C ALA A 114 4.28 7.50 -16.46
N ASP A 115 4.18 8.37 -15.44
CA ASP A 115 5.31 8.98 -14.72
C ASP A 115 6.17 7.96 -13.96
N GLU A 116 5.61 6.80 -13.61
CA GLU A 116 6.39 5.73 -12.97
C GLU A 116 7.48 5.15 -13.86
N LEU A 117 7.28 5.13 -15.18
CA LEU A 117 8.30 4.68 -16.13
C LEU A 117 9.53 5.59 -16.05
N LEU A 118 9.31 6.91 -15.99
CA LEU A 118 10.37 7.88 -15.82
C LEU A 118 11.07 7.71 -14.47
N ALA A 119 10.30 7.54 -13.39
CA ALA A 119 10.85 7.33 -12.05
C ALA A 119 11.74 6.06 -11.99
N GLU A 120 11.32 4.96 -12.62
CA GLU A 120 12.13 3.74 -12.66
C GLU A 120 13.40 3.89 -13.49
N ILE A 121 13.33 4.55 -14.65
CA ILE A 121 14.53 4.85 -15.44
C ILE A 121 15.49 5.73 -14.64
N GLN A 122 14.99 6.78 -13.97
CA GLN A 122 15.80 7.62 -13.09
C GLN A 122 16.42 6.83 -11.94
N ASN A 123 15.69 5.91 -11.31
CA ASN A 123 16.21 5.05 -10.25
C ASN A 123 17.34 4.12 -10.72
N ILE A 124 17.30 3.67 -11.97
CA ILE A 124 18.38 2.85 -12.55
C ILE A 124 19.61 3.71 -12.86
N ILE A 125 19.42 4.91 -13.40
CA ILE A 125 20.52 5.82 -13.81
C ILE A 125 21.18 6.48 -12.60
N HIS A 126 20.37 6.85 -11.62
CA HIS A 126 20.75 7.60 -10.42
C HIS A 126 20.33 6.85 -9.15
N PRO A 127 20.91 5.67 -8.87
CA PRO A 127 20.56 4.89 -7.68
C PRO A 127 20.84 5.65 -6.37
N GLU A 128 21.69 6.67 -6.39
CA GLU A 128 21.96 7.60 -5.28
C GLU A 128 20.75 8.46 -4.90
N TYR A 129 19.82 8.69 -5.83
CA TYR A 129 18.59 9.47 -5.64
C TYR A 129 17.36 8.58 -5.65
N ALA A 130 17.44 7.40 -5.02
CA ALA A 130 16.35 6.43 -4.98
C ALA A 130 15.00 7.10 -4.66
N VAL A 131 14.16 7.20 -5.68
CA VAL A 131 12.73 7.48 -5.54
C VAL A 131 12.16 6.24 -4.89
N LYS A 132 12.01 6.27 -3.57
CA LYS A 132 11.30 5.22 -2.85
C LYS A 132 9.87 5.25 -3.36
N LYS A 133 9.50 4.28 -4.21
CA LYS A 133 8.11 3.86 -4.30
C LYS A 133 7.76 3.35 -2.90
N GLY A 134 6.88 4.09 -2.22
CA GLY A 134 6.55 3.81 -0.83
C GLY A 134 6.01 2.40 -0.72
N THR A 135 6.60 1.59 0.16
CA THR A 135 5.99 0.31 0.51
C THR A 135 4.66 0.59 1.22
N VAL A 136 3.62 -0.18 0.88
CA VAL A 136 2.28 -0.02 1.47
C VAL A 136 1.90 -1.29 2.20
N ALA A 137 1.50 -1.16 3.47
CA ALA A 137 1.04 -2.25 4.30
C ALA A 137 -0.44 -2.12 4.56
N PHE A 138 -1.25 -3.01 4.00
CA PHE A 138 -2.67 -3.13 4.26
C PHE A 138 -2.88 -4.04 5.47
N ILE A 139 -3.29 -3.46 6.60
CA ILE A 139 -3.36 -4.13 7.90
C ILE A 139 -4.83 -4.36 8.25
N LEU A 140 -5.22 -5.63 8.29
CA LEU A 140 -6.60 -6.08 8.38
C LEU A 140 -6.87 -6.77 9.73
N PRO A 141 -7.82 -6.28 10.55
CA PRO A 141 -8.25 -6.97 11.75
C PRO A 141 -9.05 -8.21 11.42
N ILE A 142 -8.78 -9.27 12.18
CA ILE A 142 -9.56 -10.50 12.16
C ILE A 142 -9.88 -10.86 13.61
N PHE A 143 -11.16 -11.06 13.91
CA PHE A 143 -11.60 -11.62 15.18
C PHE A 143 -12.94 -12.32 15.01
N ASN A 144 -12.95 -13.64 15.14
CA ASN A 144 -14.17 -14.46 15.06
C ASN A 144 -15.06 -14.16 13.84
N GLU A 145 -14.43 -14.14 12.67
CA GLU A 145 -15.00 -13.78 11.38
C GLU A 145 -15.49 -14.96 10.54
N GLU A 146 -15.53 -16.18 11.07
CA GLU A 146 -15.90 -17.40 10.32
C GLU A 146 -17.21 -17.22 9.53
N LYS A 147 -18.23 -16.65 10.18
CA LYS A 147 -19.56 -16.43 9.57
C LYS A 147 -19.57 -15.33 8.50
N ARG A 148 -18.61 -14.40 8.55
CA ARG A 148 -18.49 -13.26 7.63
C ARG A 148 -17.39 -13.46 6.59
N PHE A 149 -16.77 -14.64 6.56
CA PHE A 149 -15.62 -14.91 5.72
C PHE A 149 -15.88 -14.73 4.22
N SER A 150 -17.12 -14.95 3.76
CA SER A 150 -17.51 -14.67 2.37
C SER A 150 -17.34 -13.20 1.98
N HIS A 151 -17.64 -12.27 2.91
CA HIS A 151 -17.41 -10.83 2.70
C HIS A 151 -15.92 -10.50 2.69
N ILE A 152 -15.16 -11.10 3.60
CA ILE A 152 -13.70 -10.96 3.63
C ILE A 152 -13.08 -11.44 2.33
N HIS A 153 -13.47 -12.61 1.84
CA HIS A 153 -12.99 -13.15 0.57
C HIS A 153 -13.29 -12.20 -0.61
N ALA A 154 -14.51 -11.65 -0.68
CA ALA A 154 -14.88 -10.67 -1.70
C ALA A 154 -14.03 -9.39 -1.60
N PHE A 155 -13.83 -8.87 -0.38
CA PHE A 155 -12.98 -7.71 -0.12
C PHE A 155 -11.53 -7.97 -0.54
N LEU A 156 -10.94 -9.10 -0.13
CA LEU A 156 -9.57 -9.46 -0.46
C LEU A 156 -9.34 -9.64 -1.96
N THR A 157 -10.34 -10.18 -2.66
CA THR A 157 -10.30 -10.29 -4.13
C THR A 157 -10.25 -8.91 -4.78
N ALA A 158 -11.08 -7.98 -4.34
CA ALA A 158 -11.10 -6.60 -4.84
C ALA A 158 -9.81 -5.85 -4.47
N LEU A 159 -9.36 -5.99 -3.21
CA LEU A 159 -8.16 -5.35 -2.69
C LEU A 159 -6.92 -5.84 -3.41
N THR A 160 -6.79 -7.15 -3.65
CA THR A 160 -5.65 -7.71 -4.40
C THR A 160 -5.60 -7.17 -5.81
N LYS A 161 -6.74 -7.13 -6.52
CA LYS A 161 -6.81 -6.51 -7.85
C LYS A 161 -6.40 -5.04 -7.83
N MET A 162 -6.83 -4.29 -6.83
CA MET A 162 -6.44 -2.89 -6.65
C MET A 162 -4.93 -2.77 -6.39
N ILE A 163 -4.35 -3.61 -5.53
CA ILE A 163 -2.91 -3.61 -5.24
C ILE A 163 -2.11 -3.94 -6.49
N GLU A 164 -2.46 -5.02 -7.19
CA GLU A 164 -1.79 -5.45 -8.42
C GLU A 164 -1.85 -4.38 -9.53
N ARG A 165 -2.93 -3.60 -9.57
CA ARG A 165 -3.09 -2.48 -10.52
C ARG A 165 -2.43 -1.18 -10.09
N ASN A 166 -2.36 -0.90 -8.79
CA ASN A 166 -2.02 0.45 -8.31
C ASN A 166 -0.67 0.53 -7.58
N TYR A 167 -0.12 -0.59 -7.10
CA TYR A 167 1.03 -0.57 -6.19
C TYR A 167 2.01 -1.73 -6.46
N LEU A 168 3.26 -1.39 -6.77
CA LEU A 168 4.34 -2.36 -7.00
C LEU A 168 4.77 -3.09 -5.70
N HIS A 169 4.60 -2.44 -4.54
CA HIS A 169 5.09 -2.90 -3.24
C HIS A 169 4.01 -2.84 -2.15
N GLY A 170 2.83 -3.37 -2.46
CA GLY A 170 1.75 -3.56 -1.49
C GLY A 170 1.80 -4.94 -0.84
N SER A 171 1.71 -4.99 0.49
CA SER A 171 1.59 -6.22 1.27
C SER A 171 0.35 -6.19 2.14
N ILE A 172 -0.37 -7.30 2.23
CA ILE A 172 -1.51 -7.53 3.12
C ILE A 172 -1.04 -8.25 4.39
N TYR A 173 -1.47 -7.71 5.53
CA TYR A 173 -1.15 -8.20 6.85
C TYR A 173 -2.45 -8.46 7.60
N PHE A 174 -2.75 -9.73 7.84
CA PHE A 174 -3.82 -10.11 8.76
C PHE A 174 -3.27 -10.08 10.18
N VAL A 175 -3.99 -9.41 11.08
CA VAL A 175 -3.71 -9.47 12.51
C VAL A 175 -4.92 -10.07 13.20
N ASP A 176 -4.78 -11.34 13.57
CA ASP A 176 -5.78 -12.10 14.31
C ASP A 176 -5.73 -11.73 15.80
N ASP A 177 -6.81 -11.15 16.30
CA ASP A 177 -6.95 -10.69 17.68
C ASP A 177 -7.42 -11.81 18.63
N ALA A 178 -6.73 -12.95 18.54
CA ALA A 178 -7.01 -14.19 19.28
C ALA A 178 -8.39 -14.80 18.97
N SER A 179 -8.68 -15.06 17.69
CA SER A 179 -9.90 -15.77 17.30
C SER A 179 -9.97 -17.18 17.92
N SER A 180 -11.18 -17.58 18.27
CA SER A 180 -11.50 -18.90 18.85
C SER A 180 -12.29 -19.80 17.89
N ASP A 181 -12.60 -19.31 16.69
CA ASP A 181 -13.39 -19.99 15.66
C ASP A 181 -12.52 -20.43 14.45
N GLN A 182 -13.12 -20.80 13.32
CA GLN A 182 -12.36 -21.25 12.14
C GLN A 182 -11.71 -20.12 11.32
N SER A 183 -11.74 -18.85 11.76
CA SER A 183 -11.19 -17.72 10.99
C SER A 183 -9.75 -17.93 10.58
N LYS A 184 -8.92 -18.44 11.50
CA LYS A 184 -7.50 -18.71 11.26
C LYS A 184 -7.30 -19.78 10.18
N HIS A 185 -8.08 -20.86 10.23
CA HIS A 185 -8.02 -21.92 9.24
C HIS A 185 -8.42 -21.40 7.85
N LEU A 186 -9.52 -20.66 7.77
CA LEU A 186 -10.03 -20.10 6.51
C LEU A 186 -9.04 -19.10 5.87
N LEU A 187 -8.36 -18.27 6.68
CA LEU A 187 -7.31 -17.40 6.17
C LEU A 187 -6.06 -18.15 5.69
N GLN A 188 -5.69 -19.24 6.37
CA GLN A 188 -4.60 -20.08 5.92
C GLN A 188 -4.95 -20.76 4.58
N GLU A 189 -6.17 -21.27 4.43
CA GLU A 189 -6.65 -21.84 3.17
C GLU A 189 -6.64 -20.80 2.04
N TYR A 190 -7.14 -19.58 2.30
CA TYR A 190 -7.08 -18.47 1.36
C TYR A 190 -5.63 -18.15 0.96
N ARG A 191 -4.72 -18.07 1.95
CA ARG A 191 -3.30 -17.88 1.70
C ARG A 191 -2.74 -18.97 0.80
N ASP A 192 -3.03 -20.23 1.10
CA ASP A 192 -2.52 -21.36 0.33
C ASP A 192 -3.02 -21.31 -1.12
N ILE A 193 -4.30 -20.96 -1.34
CA ILE A 193 -4.86 -20.74 -2.69
C ILE A 193 -4.09 -19.63 -3.43
N VAL A 194 -3.92 -18.46 -2.79
CA VAL A 194 -3.24 -17.30 -3.40
C VAL A 194 -1.77 -17.61 -3.68
N MET A 195 -1.08 -18.30 -2.77
CA MET A 195 0.32 -18.65 -2.92
C MET A 195 0.55 -19.78 -3.93
N ASN A 196 -0.40 -20.71 -4.08
CA ASN A 196 -0.30 -21.79 -5.06
C ASN A 196 -0.66 -21.35 -6.48
N ALA A 197 -1.44 -20.28 -6.64
CA ALA A 197 -1.87 -19.78 -7.94
C ALA A 197 -0.77 -19.06 -8.76
N THR A 198 0.35 -18.63 -8.15
CA THR A 198 1.38 -17.81 -8.84
C THR A 198 2.79 -17.99 -8.24
N ASP A 199 3.86 -18.16 -9.05
CA ASP A 199 5.29 -18.26 -8.56
C ASP A 199 6.04 -16.92 -8.47
N THR A 200 5.37 -15.78 -8.55
CA THR A 200 6.09 -14.51 -8.51
C THR A 200 6.86 -14.35 -7.20
N LEU A 201 8.19 -14.15 -7.28
CA LEU A 201 9.12 -13.95 -6.16
C LEU A 201 8.71 -12.77 -5.27
N PHE A 202 7.90 -11.86 -5.81
CA PHE A 202 7.31 -10.72 -5.13
C PHE A 202 6.19 -11.10 -4.13
N LYS A 203 5.69 -12.35 -4.11
CA LYS A 203 4.62 -12.77 -3.19
C LYS A 203 5.04 -13.44 -1.88
N ILE A 204 6.32 -13.79 -1.68
CA ILE A 204 6.77 -14.39 -0.41
C ILE A 204 6.53 -13.44 0.78
N ASP A 205 6.52 -12.13 0.54
CA ASP A 205 6.21 -11.08 1.52
C ASP A 205 4.84 -10.39 1.29
N TYR A 206 4.03 -10.85 0.34
CA TYR A 206 2.77 -10.19 -0.03
C TYR A 206 1.64 -10.42 0.98
N LEU A 207 1.55 -11.61 1.58
CA LEU A 207 0.49 -11.93 2.53
C LEU A 207 1.09 -12.52 3.81
N LYS A 208 0.94 -11.80 4.92
CA LYS A 208 1.44 -12.20 6.24
C LYS A 208 0.31 -12.29 7.24
N MET A 209 0.48 -13.16 8.22
CA MET A 209 -0.47 -13.35 9.31
C MET A 209 0.25 -13.25 10.64
N TYR A 210 -0.29 -12.44 11.54
CA TYR A 210 0.13 -12.29 12.92
C TYR A 210 -1.01 -12.68 13.85
N GLU A 211 -0.69 -13.27 14.98
CA GLU A 211 -1.66 -13.68 15.99
C GLU A 211 -1.31 -13.00 17.31
N LEU A 212 -2.32 -12.37 17.92
CA LEU A 212 -2.22 -11.77 19.23
C LEU A 212 -2.52 -12.81 20.30
N LYS A 213 -1.82 -12.72 21.43
CA LYS A 213 -1.96 -13.69 22.54
C LYS A 213 -3.32 -13.63 23.25
N GLN A 214 -4.01 -12.50 23.12
CA GLN A 214 -5.30 -12.24 23.74
C GLN A 214 -6.06 -11.21 22.92
N ASN A 215 -7.39 -11.23 23.03
CA ASN A 215 -8.24 -10.24 22.40
C ASN A 215 -8.01 -8.85 23.02
N THR A 216 -7.66 -7.88 22.17
CA THR A 216 -7.41 -6.47 22.47
C THR A 216 -8.41 -5.55 21.77
N LYS A 217 -9.48 -6.12 21.20
CA LYS A 217 -10.50 -5.51 20.34
C LYS A 217 -9.94 -4.98 19.02
N LYS A 218 -9.16 -3.92 19.12
CA LYS A 218 -8.58 -3.16 17.99
C LYS A 218 -7.21 -2.61 18.36
N ALA A 219 -6.96 -2.34 19.64
CA ALA A 219 -5.75 -1.64 20.08
C ALA A 219 -4.46 -2.42 19.80
N GLY A 220 -4.46 -3.74 20.03
CA GLY A 220 -3.31 -4.58 19.76
C GLY A 220 -2.94 -4.58 18.29
N LEU A 221 -3.92 -4.66 17.38
CA LEU A 221 -3.67 -4.58 15.93
C LEU A 221 -2.93 -3.30 15.53
N PHE A 222 -3.36 -2.14 16.05
CA PHE A 222 -2.71 -0.88 15.74
C PHE A 222 -1.27 -0.86 16.23
N ILE A 223 -1.06 -1.24 17.49
CA ILE A 223 0.27 -1.23 18.11
C ILE A 223 1.18 -2.22 17.38
N GLU A 224 0.76 -3.47 17.22
CA GLU A 224 1.53 -4.53 16.58
C GLU A 224 1.86 -4.23 15.12
N GLY A 225 0.86 -3.73 14.37
CA GLY A 225 1.07 -3.27 13.01
C GLY A 225 2.09 -2.13 12.94
N MET A 226 1.99 -1.14 13.83
CA MET A 226 2.93 -0.01 13.87
C MET A 226 4.33 -0.36 14.39
N THR A 227 4.48 -1.40 15.22
CA THR A 227 5.77 -1.78 15.80
C THR A 227 6.55 -2.80 14.98
N HIS A 228 5.87 -3.74 14.33
CA HIS A 228 6.51 -4.90 13.72
C HIS A 228 6.50 -4.89 12.19
N ILE A 229 5.60 -4.13 11.57
CA ILE A 229 5.56 -4.00 10.11
C ILE A 229 6.46 -2.84 9.69
N SER A 230 7.31 -3.05 8.70
CA SER A 230 8.15 -2.01 8.10
C SER A 230 7.60 -1.62 6.74
N SER A 231 6.89 -0.50 6.70
CA SER A 231 6.26 0.03 5.48
C SER A 231 6.37 1.55 5.43
N GLU A 232 6.28 2.19 4.27
CA GLU A 232 6.21 3.65 4.20
C GLU A 232 4.83 4.18 4.55
N TYR A 233 3.79 3.50 4.07
CA TYR A 233 2.39 3.76 4.39
C TYR A 233 1.74 2.55 5.06
N TYR A 234 0.96 2.82 6.10
CA TYR A 234 0.22 1.83 6.88
C TYR A 234 -1.27 2.10 6.70
N VAL A 235 -1.95 1.24 5.95
CA VAL A 235 -3.38 1.30 5.66
C VAL A 235 -4.10 0.36 6.62
N PHE A 236 -4.68 0.91 7.68
CA PHE A 236 -5.59 0.18 8.56
C PHE A 236 -6.98 0.20 7.94
N VAL A 237 -7.56 -0.96 7.70
CA VAL A 237 -8.91 -1.08 7.14
C VAL A 237 -9.59 -2.36 7.61
N ASP A 238 -10.89 -2.28 7.92
CA ASP A 238 -11.69 -3.45 8.33
C ASP A 238 -11.83 -4.44 7.16
N ALA A 239 -11.72 -5.74 7.44
CA ALA A 239 -11.72 -6.79 6.41
C ALA A 239 -13.12 -7.15 5.87
N ASP A 240 -14.20 -6.67 6.50
CA ASP A 240 -15.58 -7.11 6.29
C ASP A 240 -16.28 -6.51 5.06
N ASN A 241 -15.53 -5.97 4.10
CA ASN A 241 -16.03 -5.30 2.89
C ASN A 241 -16.98 -4.12 3.21
N SER A 242 -16.72 -3.40 4.31
CA SER A 242 -17.44 -2.18 4.67
C SER A 242 -16.98 -0.95 3.90
N PHE A 243 -15.73 -0.93 3.41
CA PHE A 243 -15.15 0.17 2.64
C PHE A 243 -14.92 -0.24 1.18
N LYS A 244 -15.20 0.66 0.24
CA LYS A 244 -14.89 0.43 -1.17
C LYS A 244 -13.38 0.55 -1.40
N VAL A 245 -12.83 -0.32 -2.25
CA VAL A 245 -11.40 -0.26 -2.62
C VAL A 245 -11.02 1.06 -3.29
N ASP A 246 -11.95 1.68 -4.02
CA ASP A 246 -11.73 3.00 -4.64
C ASP A 246 -11.51 4.10 -3.59
N ASP A 247 -12.25 4.06 -2.47
CA ASP A 247 -12.05 4.99 -1.35
C ASP A 247 -10.68 4.76 -0.70
N ILE A 248 -10.25 3.50 -0.56
CA ILE A 248 -8.93 3.14 -0.03
C ILE A 248 -7.83 3.70 -0.93
N ALA A 249 -7.92 3.48 -2.25
CA ALA A 249 -6.96 3.99 -3.23
C ALA A 249 -6.90 5.53 -3.22
N GLN A 250 -8.05 6.21 -3.16
CA GLN A 250 -8.10 7.66 -3.11
C GLN A 250 -7.42 8.23 -1.86
N LEU A 251 -7.73 7.68 -0.67
CA LEU A 251 -7.08 8.13 0.56
C LEU A 251 -5.57 7.87 0.54
N LEU A 252 -5.15 6.75 -0.06
CA LEU A 252 -3.74 6.38 -0.15
C LEU A 252 -2.98 7.33 -1.05
N SER A 253 -3.53 7.66 -2.23
CA SER A 253 -2.98 8.68 -3.12
C SER A 253 -2.81 10.05 -2.42
N ILE A 254 -3.78 10.45 -1.58
CA ILE A 254 -3.66 11.69 -0.79
C ILE A 254 -2.52 11.60 0.23
N ALA A 255 -2.34 10.43 0.88
CA ALA A 255 -1.24 10.21 1.81
C ALA A 255 0.12 10.20 1.09
N GLU A 256 0.18 9.65 -0.12
CA GLU A 256 1.39 9.54 -0.95
C GLU A 256 1.92 10.89 -1.45
N ASN A 257 1.08 11.93 -1.47
CA ASN A 257 1.51 13.31 -1.68
C ASN A 257 2.37 13.86 -0.52
N ASP A 258 2.59 13.10 0.56
CA ASP A 258 3.52 13.38 1.65
C ASP A 258 3.23 14.67 2.45
N TYR A 259 2.09 15.32 2.17
CA TYR A 259 1.63 16.53 2.83
C TYR A 259 0.89 16.25 4.14
N TYR A 260 0.26 15.09 4.29
CA TYR A 260 -0.43 14.70 5.51
C TYR A 260 0.30 13.56 6.20
N ASP A 261 0.40 13.63 7.52
CA ASP A 261 1.02 12.59 8.33
C ASP A 261 0.03 11.43 8.58
N ILE A 262 -1.27 11.75 8.60
CA ILE A 262 -2.37 10.80 8.74
C ILE A 262 -3.52 11.23 7.83
N VAL A 263 -4.08 10.29 7.07
CA VAL A 263 -5.32 10.45 6.32
C VAL A 263 -6.36 9.48 6.87
N ILE A 264 -7.56 9.97 7.18
CA ILE A 264 -8.63 9.14 7.74
C ILE A 264 -9.91 9.27 6.92
N GLY A 265 -10.62 8.15 6.77
CA GLY A 265 -11.99 8.18 6.28
C GLY A 265 -12.92 8.81 7.32
N THR A 266 -14.05 9.34 6.88
CA THR A 266 -15.21 9.55 7.75
C THR A 266 -16.44 9.06 7.02
N LYS A 267 -17.33 8.37 7.75
CA LYS A 267 -18.59 7.93 7.15
C LYS A 267 -19.39 9.18 6.80
N ASP A 268 -19.86 9.24 5.56
CA ASP A 268 -20.62 10.39 5.08
C ASP A 268 -21.72 10.80 6.07
N LEU A 269 -21.80 12.10 6.33
CA LEU A 269 -22.81 12.72 7.18
C LEU A 269 -24.21 12.62 6.56
N THR A 270 -24.29 12.31 5.27
CA THR A 270 -25.51 12.29 4.46
C THR A 270 -26.22 10.93 4.41
N ILE A 271 -25.81 9.91 5.17
CA ILE A 271 -26.56 8.62 5.19
C ILE A 271 -27.98 8.86 5.75
N GLU A 272 -28.93 9.02 4.84
CA GLU A 272 -30.32 9.42 5.12
C GLU A 272 -31.05 8.36 5.96
N ASP A 273 -30.74 7.08 5.75
CA ASP A 273 -31.44 5.92 6.32
C ASP A 273 -31.05 5.52 7.75
N ARG A 274 -30.24 6.32 8.47
CA ARG A 274 -29.98 6.02 9.89
C ARG A 274 -31.15 6.43 10.78
N SER A 275 -31.52 5.53 11.70
CA SER A 275 -32.49 5.85 12.75
C SER A 275 -32.08 7.10 13.53
N LEU A 276 -33.05 7.93 13.92
CA LEU A 276 -32.82 9.19 14.64
C LEU A 276 -31.96 8.98 15.90
N VAL A 277 -32.14 7.84 16.58
CA VAL A 277 -31.35 7.44 17.75
C VAL A 277 -29.86 7.29 17.39
N ARG A 278 -29.52 6.61 16.30
CA ARG A 278 -28.12 6.46 15.87
C ARG A 278 -27.51 7.79 15.44
N LYS A 279 -28.29 8.67 14.78
CA LYS A 279 -27.85 10.03 14.44
C LYS A 279 -27.52 10.84 15.70
N PHE A 280 -28.40 10.79 16.72
CA PHE A 280 -28.17 11.46 18.00
C PHE A 280 -26.95 10.93 18.76
N VAL A 281 -26.81 9.60 18.88
CA VAL A 281 -25.66 8.98 19.55
C VAL A 281 -24.34 9.35 18.86
N SER A 282 -24.32 9.34 17.51
CA SER A 282 -23.14 9.77 16.74
C SER A 282 -22.82 11.24 16.98
N PHE A 283 -23.83 12.12 16.97
CA PHE A 283 -23.65 13.55 17.25
C PHE A 283 -23.11 13.81 18.67
N ALA A 284 -23.71 13.19 19.69
CA ALA A 284 -23.29 13.34 21.08
C ALA A 284 -21.83 12.87 21.25
N LYS A 285 -21.49 11.72 20.67
CA LYS A 285 -20.13 11.17 20.69
C LYS A 285 -19.13 12.12 20.01
N ARG A 286 -19.42 12.62 18.81
CA ARG A 286 -18.57 13.58 18.09
C ARG A 286 -18.35 14.87 18.88
N THR A 287 -19.40 15.36 19.53
CA THR A 287 -19.32 16.55 20.38
C THR A 287 -18.40 16.33 21.56
N ILE A 288 -18.55 15.19 22.24
CA ILE A 288 -17.79 14.84 23.43
C ILE A 288 -16.31 14.54 23.10
N THR A 289 -16.01 13.98 21.93
CA THR A 289 -14.62 13.67 21.52
C THR A 289 -13.89 14.85 20.88
N LYS A 290 -14.59 15.84 20.32
CA LYS A 290 -13.99 16.99 19.61
C LYS A 290 -12.80 17.66 20.34
N PRO A 291 -12.80 17.86 21.68
CA PRO A 291 -11.67 18.48 22.38
C PRO A 291 -10.34 17.72 22.25
N PHE A 292 -10.38 16.41 21.97
CA PHE A 292 -9.20 15.57 21.82
C PHE A 292 -8.70 15.47 20.38
N LEU A 293 -9.47 15.95 19.40
CA LEU A 293 -9.15 15.77 17.98
C LEU A 293 -8.28 16.91 17.43
N PRO A 294 -7.46 16.63 16.39
CA PRO A 294 -6.82 17.66 15.58
C PRO A 294 -7.86 18.62 14.97
N GLU A 295 -7.40 19.80 14.57
CA GLU A 295 -8.26 20.72 13.82
C GLU A 295 -8.72 20.10 12.50
N GLY A 296 -9.93 20.44 12.04
CA GLY A 296 -10.54 19.82 10.86
C GLY A 296 -11.11 18.42 11.07
N VAL A 297 -10.65 17.67 12.08
CA VAL A 297 -11.12 16.30 12.34
C VAL A 297 -12.39 16.31 13.20
N SER A 298 -13.43 15.64 12.74
CA SER A 298 -14.74 15.50 13.40
C SER A 298 -15.03 14.09 13.89
N ASP A 299 -14.44 13.09 13.22
CA ASP A 299 -14.65 11.67 13.51
C ASP A 299 -13.32 10.97 13.78
N SER A 300 -13.11 10.49 15.01
CA SER A 300 -11.93 9.70 15.35
C SER A 300 -12.06 8.23 14.95
N GLN A 301 -13.26 7.66 14.89
CA GLN A 301 -13.50 6.21 14.95
C GLN A 301 -13.92 5.61 13.60
N THR A 302 -13.19 5.95 12.56
CA THR A 302 -13.27 5.25 11.29
C THR A 302 -12.43 3.98 11.31
N GLY A 303 -12.90 2.95 10.61
CA GLY A 303 -12.14 1.73 10.32
C GLY A 303 -11.04 1.93 9.29
N LEU A 304 -11.13 2.97 8.44
CA LEU A 304 -10.16 3.26 7.38
C LEU A 304 -9.22 4.41 7.76
N LYS A 305 -7.93 4.12 7.92
CA LYS A 305 -6.87 5.09 8.25
C LYS A 305 -5.59 4.77 7.52
N ILE A 306 -4.90 5.80 7.06
CA ILE A 306 -3.60 5.70 6.42
C ILE A 306 -2.61 6.55 7.19
N ILE A 307 -1.53 5.94 7.64
CA ILE A 307 -0.52 6.57 8.49
C ILE A 307 0.82 6.52 7.76
N ASN A 308 1.46 7.67 7.59
CA ASN A 308 2.83 7.73 7.10
C ASN A 308 3.79 7.23 8.19
N ARG A 309 4.79 6.43 7.83
CA ARG A 309 5.79 5.88 8.76
C ARG A 309 6.41 6.93 9.67
N ARG A 310 6.60 8.16 9.17
CA ARG A 310 7.18 9.28 9.93
C ARG A 310 6.34 9.68 11.15
N ALA A 311 5.03 9.42 11.12
CA ALA A 311 4.10 9.69 12.23
C ALA A 311 4.19 8.64 13.35
N ILE A 312 4.53 7.39 13.03
CA ILE A 312 4.44 6.25 13.96
C ILE A 312 5.24 6.46 15.26
N PRO A 313 6.52 6.86 15.24
CA PRO A 313 7.29 7.07 16.47
C PRO A 313 6.69 8.12 17.40
N ARG A 314 5.89 9.04 16.85
CA ARG A 314 5.23 10.13 17.59
C ARG A 314 3.86 9.70 18.13
N LEU A 315 3.21 8.74 17.47
CA LEU A 315 1.92 8.19 17.90
C LEU A 315 2.08 7.11 18.98
N LEU A 316 2.96 6.13 18.77
CA LEU A 316 3.12 4.95 19.62
C LEU A 316 3.21 5.24 21.13
N PRO A 317 3.95 6.26 21.62
CA PRO A 317 4.08 6.53 23.06
C PRO A 317 2.77 6.85 23.78
N TYR A 318 1.72 7.21 23.03
CA TYR A 318 0.42 7.61 23.60
C TYR A 318 -0.61 6.48 23.59
N LEU A 319 -0.36 5.41 22.84
CA LEU A 319 -1.29 4.32 22.57
C LEU A 319 -1.19 3.24 23.64
N SER A 320 -2.33 2.66 24.04
CA SER A 320 -2.37 1.56 24.99
C SER A 320 -3.14 0.36 24.46
N ALA A 321 -2.55 -0.83 24.55
CA ALA A 321 -3.17 -2.09 24.13
C ALA A 321 -4.45 -2.42 24.94
N THR A 322 -4.62 -1.81 26.11
CA THR A 322 -5.80 -2.00 26.97
C THR A 322 -6.97 -1.08 26.63
N SER A 323 -6.78 -0.12 25.71
CA SER A 323 -7.80 0.86 25.33
C SER A 323 -8.92 0.27 24.47
N GLY A 324 -8.71 -0.92 23.90
CA GLY A 324 -9.69 -1.55 23.02
C GLY A 324 -10.09 -0.66 21.85
N PHE A 325 -11.39 -0.49 21.63
CA PHE A 325 -11.93 0.40 20.60
C PHE A 325 -11.64 1.89 20.82
N ALA A 326 -11.19 2.30 22.01
CA ALA A 326 -10.84 3.69 22.29
C ALA A 326 -9.48 4.12 21.70
N ILE A 327 -8.69 3.17 21.16
CA ILE A 327 -7.37 3.43 20.57
C ILE A 327 -7.40 4.50 19.47
N ASP A 328 -8.48 4.54 18.69
CA ASP A 328 -8.70 5.53 17.65
C ASP A 328 -8.73 6.96 18.21
N LEU A 329 -9.33 7.14 19.40
CA LEU A 329 -9.35 8.43 20.09
C LEU A 329 -7.97 8.78 20.66
N GLU A 330 -7.27 7.81 21.23
CA GLU A 330 -5.90 8.01 21.73
C GLU A 330 -4.96 8.43 20.61
N MET A 331 -5.07 7.80 19.43
CA MET A 331 -4.30 8.15 18.24
C MET A 331 -4.58 9.58 17.77
N MET A 332 -5.84 10.00 17.69
CA MET A 332 -6.17 11.38 17.31
C MET A 332 -5.72 12.39 18.36
N TYR A 333 -5.80 12.03 19.64
CA TYR A 333 -5.23 12.83 20.72
C TYR A 333 -3.71 12.97 20.61
N ALA A 334 -3.01 11.88 20.31
CA ALA A 334 -1.57 11.87 20.06
C ALA A 334 -1.22 12.78 18.88
N ALA A 335 -1.93 12.61 17.75
CA ALA A 335 -1.75 13.44 16.56
C ALA A 335 -1.95 14.93 16.86
N LYS A 336 -2.98 15.28 17.65
CA LYS A 336 -3.20 16.66 18.12
C LYS A 336 -2.04 17.18 18.97
N LYS A 337 -1.57 16.37 19.93
CA LYS A 337 -0.49 16.77 20.85
C LYS A 337 0.83 16.98 20.12
N GLU A 338 1.10 16.11 19.16
CA GLU A 338 2.27 16.14 18.31
C GLU A 338 2.12 17.11 17.12
N ARG A 339 0.97 17.79 16.98
CA ARG A 339 0.70 18.71 15.87
C ARG A 339 0.91 18.06 14.50
N LEU A 340 0.52 16.79 14.38
CA LEU A 340 0.52 16.07 13.10
C LEU A 340 -0.59 16.63 12.20
N ARG A 341 -0.29 16.69 10.90
CA ARG A 341 -1.22 17.09 9.85
C ARG A 341 -2.15 15.91 9.59
N VAL A 342 -3.41 16.06 9.99
CA VAL A 342 -4.43 15.02 9.80
C VAL A 342 -5.47 15.50 8.82
N TYR A 343 -5.71 14.74 7.77
CA TYR A 343 -6.76 15.00 6.79
C TYR A 343 -7.90 14.00 6.93
N GLN A 344 -9.14 14.50 6.83
CA GLN A 344 -10.35 13.70 6.94
C GLN A 344 -11.15 13.81 5.65
N GLN A 345 -11.34 12.67 4.96
CA GLN A 345 -12.09 12.57 3.71
C GLN A 345 -13.39 11.79 3.93
N PRO A 346 -14.56 12.25 3.46
CA PRO A 346 -15.76 11.44 3.39
C PRO A 346 -15.54 10.18 2.55
N VAL A 347 -16.00 9.03 3.03
CA VAL A 347 -15.93 7.74 2.33
C VAL A 347 -17.26 7.00 2.42
N THR A 348 -17.52 6.15 1.44
CA THR A 348 -18.71 5.29 1.43
C THR A 348 -18.48 4.13 2.39
N CYS A 349 -19.37 3.97 3.37
CA CYS A 349 -19.31 2.84 4.30
C CYS A 349 -20.64 2.08 4.32
N ILE A 350 -20.58 0.80 3.98
CA ILE A 350 -21.73 -0.10 4.01
C ILE A 350 -21.84 -0.69 5.42
N GLU A 351 -23.02 -0.62 6.04
CA GLU A 351 -23.23 -1.27 7.33
C GLU A 351 -23.37 -2.79 7.15
N ARG A 352 -22.63 -3.56 7.95
CA ARG A 352 -22.69 -5.02 8.01
C ARG A 352 -23.24 -5.47 9.36
N GLU A 353 -24.05 -6.51 9.35
CA GLU A 353 -24.57 -7.13 10.58
C GLU A 353 -23.50 -8.00 11.26
N GLY A 354 -23.64 -8.23 12.57
CA GLY A 354 -22.71 -9.08 13.34
C GLY A 354 -21.57 -8.34 14.03
N SER A 355 -21.82 -7.14 14.57
CA SER A 355 -20.81 -6.38 15.32
C SER A 355 -20.33 -7.12 16.58
N HIS A 356 -19.01 -7.18 16.78
CA HIS A 356 -18.38 -7.69 18.01
C HIS A 356 -18.29 -6.66 19.15
N VAL A 357 -18.99 -5.51 19.01
CA VAL A 357 -19.01 -4.44 20.00
C VAL A 357 -20.08 -4.74 21.06
N ASP A 358 -19.65 -4.86 22.31
CA ASP A 358 -20.54 -4.91 23.49
C ASP A 358 -20.87 -3.47 23.88
N LEU A 359 -22.10 -3.03 23.57
CA LEU A 359 -22.57 -1.66 23.76
C LEU A 359 -22.32 -1.11 25.17
N VAL A 360 -22.43 -1.92 26.21
CA VAL A 360 -22.31 -1.45 27.60
C VAL A 360 -20.84 -1.44 28.02
N LYS A 361 -20.15 -2.58 27.87
CA LYS A 361 -18.76 -2.72 28.32
C LYS A 361 -17.82 -1.79 27.55
N ASP A 362 -17.99 -1.72 26.23
CA ASP A 362 -17.11 -0.91 25.38
C ASP A 362 -17.38 0.58 25.58
N SER A 363 -18.63 0.99 25.86
CA SER A 363 -18.94 2.38 26.23
C SER A 363 -18.28 2.79 27.55
N ILE A 364 -18.29 1.92 28.56
CA ILE A 364 -17.64 2.20 29.85
C ILE A 364 -16.11 2.31 29.66
N ALA A 365 -15.51 1.38 28.91
CA ALA A 365 -14.08 1.44 28.59
C ALA A 365 -13.71 2.72 27.83
N PHE A 366 -14.57 3.15 26.90
CA PHE A 366 -14.40 4.39 26.15
C PHE A 366 -14.41 5.62 27.06
N LEU A 367 -15.39 5.72 27.97
CA LEU A 367 -15.47 6.83 28.94
C LEU A 367 -14.28 6.86 29.91
N LYS A 368 -13.78 5.69 30.35
CA LYS A 368 -12.56 5.61 31.16
C LYS A 368 -11.35 6.17 30.41
N THR A 369 -11.20 5.80 29.14
CA THR A 369 -10.12 6.32 28.28
C THR A 369 -10.23 7.84 28.14
N MET A 370 -11.43 8.35 27.89
CA MET A 370 -11.67 9.79 27.85
C MET A 370 -11.27 10.52 29.15
N ALA A 371 -11.62 9.97 30.31
CA ALA A 371 -11.24 10.54 31.60
C ALA A 371 -9.71 10.55 31.80
N LEU A 372 -9.01 9.52 31.33
CA LEU A 372 -7.54 9.47 31.33
C LEU A 372 -6.93 10.55 30.42
N LEU A 373 -7.45 10.71 29.21
CA LEU A 373 -7.00 11.74 28.27
C LEU A 373 -7.23 13.15 28.83
N LEU A 374 -8.35 13.41 29.50
CA LEU A 374 -8.60 14.69 30.19
C LEU A 374 -7.57 14.96 31.29
N LYS A 375 -7.24 13.96 32.10
CA LYS A 375 -6.21 14.09 33.14
C LYS A 375 -4.86 14.42 32.51
N ARG A 376 -4.46 13.73 31.43
CA ARG A 376 -3.22 14.01 30.68
C ARG A 376 -3.22 15.44 30.11
N GLN A 377 -4.33 15.89 29.55
CA GLN A 377 -4.44 17.23 28.98
C GLN A 377 -4.29 18.33 30.04
N ARG A 378 -4.88 18.13 31.22
CA ARG A 378 -4.78 19.05 32.38
C ARG A 378 -3.38 19.08 32.99
N ALA A 379 -2.69 17.94 33.05
CA ALA A 379 -1.32 17.88 33.55
C ALA A 379 -0.37 18.72 32.67
N VAL A 380 -0.50 18.59 31.33
CA VAL A 380 0.30 19.37 30.38
C VAL A 380 -0.01 20.87 30.45
N SER A 381 -1.27 21.26 30.63
CA SER A 381 -1.62 22.69 30.75
C SER A 381 -1.12 23.31 32.06
N ARG A 382 -1.05 22.53 33.14
CA ARG A 382 -0.45 22.96 34.42
C ARG A 382 1.06 23.10 34.34
N ALA A 383 1.75 22.22 33.62
CA ALA A 383 3.22 22.29 33.45
C ALA A 383 3.70 23.43 32.54
N ARG A 384 2.79 24.06 31.77
CA ARG A 384 3.09 25.21 30.91
C ARG A 384 2.74 26.57 31.53
N ARG A 385 2.12 26.56 32.72
CA ARG A 385 1.90 27.74 33.56
C ARG A 385 2.96 27.75 34.63
#